data_AF-A0A8R1J180-F1
#
_entry.id   AF-A0A8R1J180-F1
#
_cell.length_a   1.000
_cell.length_b   1.000
_cell.length_c   1.000
_cell.angle_alpha   90.00
_cell.angle_beta   90.00
_cell.angle_gamma   90.00
#
_symmetry.space_group_name_H-M   'P 1'
#
loop_
_entity.id
_entity.type
_entity.pdbx_description
1 polymer ?
#
loop_
_entity_poly.entity_id
_entity_poly.type
_entity_poly.pdbx_seq_one_letter_code
_entity_poly.pdbx_strand_id
1 'polypeptide(L)'
;MNNIFESPNCPKFTATPSLTGGVSYVLTLSPNGWTYNPIKLEKPSKGNGEFGIGLNLVIPCDSIPSNVTWKNCTGTSGYNGVIGLCKVAPDVIVDPEHPCDPRSSNYYHLRNPHPLKVRDYSNDGNSENYGVSYPPIEVRPGNYRFYYIEYLTSYSKSSPPSTSQIKFYPLNLPALQQNDMGGVYQVTVATKSKQDTELLATTETLVKHNDVSILWQIPQYVIITAGEVLFSVTGLEFAYSEASPQLKSVVQALWLFTTAIGDLIVVVIITLNLFSDVAVQMFVFGGIMLVVIGVFILLAVFYYEYADYANEADGLSDEEAFDKL
;
A
#
# COMPACT_ATOMS: atom_id res chain seq x y z
N MET A 1 -27.80 -17.49 -24.95
CA MET A 1 -27.05 -17.20 -26.20
C MET A 1 -25.72 -16.57 -25.80
N ASN A 2 -24.73 -17.39 -25.43
CA ASN A 2 -23.37 -16.92 -25.14
C ASN A 2 -22.49 -17.36 -26.31
N ASN A 3 -22.44 -16.55 -27.36
CA ASN A 3 -21.49 -16.74 -28.44
C ASN A 3 -20.12 -16.27 -27.96
N ILE A 4 -19.40 -17.18 -27.31
CA ILE A 4 -17.95 -17.06 -27.18
C ILE A 4 -17.42 -17.17 -28.60
N PHE A 5 -16.73 -16.14 -29.09
CA PHE A 5 -15.98 -16.18 -30.33
C PHE A 5 -14.85 -17.20 -30.17
N GLU A 6 -15.14 -18.49 -30.36
CA GLU A 6 -14.09 -19.50 -30.56
C GLU A 6 -13.51 -19.27 -31.94
N SER A 7 -12.41 -18.51 -32.01
CA SER A 7 -11.56 -18.58 -33.19
C SER A 7 -10.94 -19.98 -33.22
N PRO A 8 -11.17 -20.80 -34.26
CA PRO A 8 -10.83 -22.22 -34.24
C PRO A 8 -9.32 -22.54 -34.27
N ASN A 9 -8.46 -21.51 -34.36
CA ASN A 9 -7.02 -21.66 -34.57
C ASN A 9 -6.15 -21.01 -33.48
N CYS A 10 -6.72 -20.56 -32.35
CA CYS A 10 -5.88 -20.11 -31.23
C CYS A 10 -5.39 -21.32 -30.42
N PRO A 11 -4.08 -21.47 -30.17
CA PRO A 11 -3.56 -22.52 -29.32
C PRO A 11 -4.16 -22.37 -27.91
N LYS A 12 -4.89 -23.41 -27.47
CA LYS A 12 -5.44 -23.48 -26.11
C LYS A 12 -4.32 -23.95 -25.18
N PHE A 13 -4.03 -23.17 -24.14
CA PHE A 13 -3.06 -23.52 -23.10
C PHE A 13 -3.76 -23.59 -21.74
N THR A 14 -3.43 -24.58 -20.92
CA THR A 14 -3.98 -24.77 -19.58
C THR A 14 -2.90 -24.52 -18.53
N ALA A 15 -3.06 -23.47 -17.72
CA ALA A 15 -2.18 -23.17 -16.59
C ALA A 15 -2.74 -23.79 -15.30
N THR A 16 -1.91 -24.51 -14.55
CA THR A 16 -2.26 -25.04 -13.22
C THR A 16 -1.32 -24.46 -12.15
N PRO A 17 -1.51 -23.20 -11.71
CA PRO A 17 -0.69 -22.62 -10.65
C PRO A 17 -1.03 -23.26 -9.29
N SER A 18 -0.01 -23.48 -8.46
CA SER A 18 -0.19 -23.85 -7.05
C SER A 18 -0.24 -22.58 -6.22
N LEU A 19 -1.41 -22.28 -5.63
CA LEU A 19 -1.68 -21.06 -4.87
C LEU A 19 -1.89 -21.40 -3.40
N THR A 20 -1.22 -20.67 -2.51
CA THR A 20 -1.40 -20.77 -1.06
C THR A 20 -2.36 -19.67 -0.59
N GLY A 21 -3.26 -20.01 0.34
CA GLY A 21 -4.17 -19.03 0.95
C GLY A 21 -3.43 -17.92 1.70
N GLY A 22 -3.94 -16.68 1.65
CA GLY A 22 -3.37 -15.53 2.36
C GLY A 22 -2.20 -14.84 1.65
N VAL A 23 -1.83 -15.29 0.45
CA VAL A 23 -0.77 -14.67 -0.36
C VAL A 23 -1.36 -14.16 -1.67
N SER A 24 -1.00 -12.93 -2.06
CA SER A 24 -1.37 -12.37 -3.36
C SER A 24 -0.36 -12.80 -4.41
N TYR A 25 -0.84 -13.21 -5.57
CA TYR A 25 -0.01 -13.66 -6.68
C TYR A 25 -0.26 -12.80 -7.90
N VAL A 26 0.82 -12.53 -8.64
CA VAL A 26 0.75 -11.91 -9.96
C VAL A 26 1.00 -12.99 -10.98
N LEU A 27 0.09 -13.12 -11.95
CA LEU A 27 0.25 -14.00 -13.09
C LEU A 27 0.73 -13.16 -14.28
N THR A 28 1.95 -13.42 -14.72
CA THR A 28 2.56 -12.71 -15.84
C THR A 28 2.60 -13.63 -17.06
N LEU A 29 2.03 -13.16 -18.16
CA LEU A 29 2.02 -13.83 -19.46
C LEU A 29 2.97 -13.09 -20.38
N SER A 30 4.00 -13.78 -20.88
CA SER A 30 4.99 -13.21 -21.78
C SER A 30 5.21 -14.13 -22.98
N PRO A 31 5.72 -13.65 -24.13
CA PRO A 31 6.04 -14.52 -25.26
C PRO A 31 6.96 -15.70 -24.92
N ASN A 32 7.78 -15.54 -23.87
CA ASN A 32 8.73 -16.54 -23.38
C ASN A 32 8.10 -17.60 -22.46
N GLY A 33 6.83 -17.46 -22.15
CA GLY A 33 6.10 -18.33 -21.25
C GLY A 33 5.33 -17.55 -20.19
N TRP A 34 4.68 -18.29 -19.32
CA TRP A 34 3.92 -17.76 -18.21
C TRP A 34 4.62 -18.06 -16.89
N THR A 35 4.42 -17.17 -15.93
CA THR A 35 4.96 -17.35 -14.58
C THR A 35 4.03 -16.71 -13.57
N TYR A 36 4.15 -17.14 -12.32
CA TYR A 36 3.45 -16.53 -11.22
C TYR A 36 4.38 -16.40 -10.03
N ASN A 37 4.34 -15.26 -9.37
CA ASN A 37 5.13 -15.02 -8.16
C ASN A 37 4.26 -14.40 -7.06
N PRO A 38 4.54 -14.77 -5.80
CA PRO A 38 3.93 -14.09 -4.68
C PRO A 38 4.43 -12.64 -4.63
N ILE A 39 3.54 -11.73 -4.27
CA ILE A 39 3.84 -10.32 -4.11
C ILE A 39 3.47 -9.85 -2.70
N LYS A 40 4.27 -8.92 -2.19
CA LYS A 40 3.93 -8.17 -0.97
C LYS A 40 3.16 -6.92 -1.39
N LEU A 41 1.98 -6.73 -0.82
CA LEU A 41 1.11 -5.57 -1.05
C LEU A 41 1.40 -4.39 -0.12
N GLU A 42 2.54 -4.42 0.57
CA GLU A 42 2.93 -3.37 1.51
C GLU A 42 3.34 -2.11 0.76
N LYS A 43 2.71 -0.98 1.11
CA LYS A 43 3.11 0.33 0.61
C LYS A 43 4.48 0.72 1.18
N PRO A 44 5.26 1.56 0.46
CA PRO A 44 6.50 2.12 0.98
C PRO A 44 6.28 2.81 2.32
N SER A 45 7.16 2.54 3.29
CA SER A 45 6.98 2.95 4.70
C SER A 45 7.78 4.19 5.07
N LYS A 46 8.73 4.62 4.24
CA LYS A 46 9.65 5.71 4.55
C LYS A 46 9.06 7.12 4.54
N GLY A 47 7.80 7.29 4.12
CA GLY A 47 7.09 8.57 4.21
C GLY A 47 7.62 9.72 3.32
N ASN A 48 8.68 9.50 2.54
CA ASN A 48 9.33 10.53 1.72
C ASN A 48 8.76 10.66 0.29
N GLY A 49 7.52 10.20 0.07
CA GLY A 49 6.91 10.19 -1.28
C GLY A 49 7.52 9.17 -2.24
N GLU A 50 8.13 8.11 -1.72
CA GLU A 50 8.72 7.04 -2.54
C GLU A 50 7.65 6.09 -3.10
N PHE A 51 7.97 5.40 -4.19
CA PHE A 51 7.18 4.32 -4.76
C PHE A 51 8.00 3.02 -4.75
N GLY A 52 7.33 1.87 -4.70
CA GLY A 52 7.97 0.57 -4.77
C GLY A 52 8.16 0.13 -6.22
N ILE A 53 9.35 -0.33 -6.60
CA ILE A 53 9.61 -0.93 -7.92
C ILE A 53 10.30 -2.27 -7.80
N GLY A 54 9.64 -3.32 -8.25
CA GLY A 54 10.21 -4.65 -8.45
C GLY A 54 10.45 -4.94 -9.93
N LEU A 55 11.25 -5.97 -10.20
CA LEU A 55 11.63 -6.34 -11.56
C LEU A 55 11.56 -7.86 -11.74
N ASN A 56 10.78 -8.32 -12.71
CA ASN A 56 10.80 -9.68 -13.23
C ASN A 56 11.61 -9.70 -14.52
N LEU A 57 12.68 -10.49 -14.55
CA LEU A 57 13.56 -10.63 -15.70
C LEU A 57 13.34 -12.01 -16.32
N VAL A 58 12.65 -12.03 -17.48
CA VAL A 58 12.25 -13.24 -18.22
C VAL A 58 12.87 -13.20 -19.63
N ILE A 59 14.19 -13.05 -19.68
CA ILE A 59 14.94 -12.90 -20.93
C ILE A 59 15.96 -14.03 -21.10
N PRO A 60 16.16 -14.54 -22.33
CA PRO A 60 17.11 -15.62 -22.58
C PRO A 60 18.51 -15.17 -22.23
N CYS A 61 19.33 -16.10 -21.76
CA CYS A 61 20.73 -15.79 -21.49
C CYS A 61 21.41 -15.21 -22.75
N ASP A 62 21.03 -15.58 -23.97
CA ASP A 62 21.61 -15.06 -25.22
C ASP A 62 21.33 -13.57 -25.50
N SER A 63 20.30 -13.00 -24.87
CA SER A 63 19.98 -11.57 -24.97
C SER A 63 20.90 -10.68 -24.11
N ILE A 64 21.65 -11.28 -23.20
CA ILE A 64 22.61 -10.58 -22.35
C ILE A 64 23.89 -10.34 -23.17
N PRO A 65 24.45 -9.11 -23.20
CA PRO A 65 25.64 -8.80 -23.99
C PRO A 65 26.78 -9.81 -23.77
N SER A 66 27.39 -10.28 -24.87
CA SER A 66 28.46 -11.30 -24.86
C SER A 66 29.75 -10.84 -24.17
N ASN A 67 29.89 -9.54 -23.88
CA ASN A 67 31.04 -8.96 -23.19
C ASN A 67 31.00 -9.18 -21.66
N VAL A 68 29.96 -9.84 -21.15
CA VAL A 68 29.73 -10.09 -19.72
C VAL A 68 30.23 -11.50 -19.35
N THR A 69 31.36 -11.59 -18.64
CA THR A 69 32.05 -12.87 -18.35
C THR A 69 31.73 -13.49 -16.99
N TRP A 70 31.05 -12.78 -16.09
CA TRP A 70 30.66 -13.20 -14.72
C TRP A 70 29.28 -13.86 -14.66
N LYS A 71 28.79 -14.32 -15.81
CA LYS A 71 27.45 -14.83 -16.02
C LYS A 71 27.31 -16.27 -15.54
N ASN A 72 26.73 -16.48 -14.36
CA ASN A 72 26.17 -17.80 -13.96
C ASN A 72 24.75 -17.99 -14.52
N CYS A 73 24.56 -17.71 -15.81
CA CYS A 73 23.30 -17.96 -16.51
C CYS A 73 23.49 -19.31 -17.20
N THR A 74 23.30 -20.40 -16.44
CA THR A 74 23.45 -21.76 -16.94
C THR A 74 22.10 -22.27 -17.40
N GLY A 75 21.92 -22.47 -18.71
CA GLY A 75 20.71 -23.05 -19.30
C GLY A 75 19.40 -22.42 -18.81
N THR A 76 18.73 -23.09 -17.87
CA THR A 76 17.42 -22.74 -17.30
C THR A 76 17.47 -21.69 -16.17
N SER A 77 18.66 -21.31 -15.68
CA SER A 77 18.81 -20.30 -14.64
C SER A 77 18.99 -18.90 -15.24
N GLY A 78 18.09 -17.97 -14.91
CA GLY A 78 18.19 -16.58 -15.36
C GLY A 78 19.34 -15.81 -14.69
N TYR A 79 19.52 -14.56 -15.09
CA TYR A 79 20.58 -13.70 -14.57
C TYR A 79 20.46 -13.46 -13.05
N ASN A 80 21.47 -13.91 -12.29
CA ASN A 80 21.52 -13.87 -10.82
C ASN A 80 22.38 -12.69 -10.29
N GLY A 81 22.59 -11.65 -11.10
CA GLY A 81 23.42 -10.51 -10.74
C GLY A 81 22.65 -9.38 -10.06
N VAL A 82 23.35 -8.27 -9.81
CA VAL A 82 22.73 -7.03 -9.31
C VAL A 82 22.27 -6.20 -10.51
N ILE A 83 21.11 -5.56 -10.41
CA ILE A 83 20.61 -4.65 -11.44
C ILE A 83 20.65 -3.22 -10.90
N GLY A 84 21.24 -2.33 -11.68
CA GLY A 84 21.36 -0.91 -11.38
C GLY A 84 20.20 -0.15 -11.95
N LEU A 85 19.70 0.79 -11.16
CA LEU A 85 18.64 1.69 -11.56
C LEU A 85 19.16 3.12 -11.39
N CYS A 86 19.46 3.78 -12.50
CA CYS A 86 19.92 5.17 -12.50
C CYS A 86 18.75 6.09 -12.82
N LYS A 87 18.54 7.13 -12.01
CA LYS A 87 17.61 8.22 -12.34
C LYS A 87 18.24 9.12 -13.40
N VAL A 88 17.60 9.24 -14.55
CA VAL A 88 18.08 10.02 -15.70
C VAL A 88 17.15 11.22 -15.91
N ALA A 89 17.70 12.42 -15.97
CA ALA A 89 16.92 13.61 -16.36
C ALA A 89 16.69 13.60 -17.89
N PRO A 90 15.52 14.07 -18.38
CA PRO A 90 15.15 13.98 -19.80
C PRO A 90 16.13 14.66 -20.77
N ASP A 91 16.94 15.63 -20.32
CA ASP A 91 17.79 16.47 -21.18
C ASP A 91 19.30 16.34 -20.91
N VAL A 92 19.75 15.30 -20.19
CA VAL A 92 21.18 15.12 -19.87
C VAL A 92 21.80 14.06 -20.78
N ILE A 93 22.87 14.43 -21.47
CA ILE A 93 23.74 13.48 -22.19
C ILE A 93 24.43 12.63 -21.12
N VAL A 94 23.99 11.37 -21.01
CA VAL A 94 24.51 10.41 -20.04
C VAL A 94 25.85 9.86 -20.56
N ASP A 95 26.90 9.93 -19.74
CA ASP A 95 28.17 9.29 -20.05
C ASP A 95 27.95 7.77 -20.24
N PRO A 96 28.34 7.19 -21.38
CA PRO A 96 28.18 5.75 -21.64
C PRO A 96 28.90 4.86 -20.63
N GLU A 97 30.02 5.31 -20.05
CA GLU A 97 30.82 4.49 -19.13
C GLU A 97 30.36 4.63 -17.68
N HIS A 98 29.88 5.82 -17.29
CA HIS A 98 29.48 6.12 -15.92
C HIS A 98 28.12 6.82 -15.87
N PRO A 99 27.02 6.08 -16.15
CA PRO A 99 25.70 6.67 -16.26
C PRO A 99 25.14 7.24 -14.94
N CYS A 100 25.61 6.75 -13.80
CA CYS A 100 25.28 7.33 -12.50
C CYS A 100 26.37 7.09 -11.45
N ASP A 101 26.45 8.02 -10.48
CA ASP A 101 27.33 7.88 -9.31
C ASP A 101 26.66 6.98 -8.25
N PRO A 102 27.30 5.86 -7.85
CA PRO A 102 26.78 4.96 -6.83
C PRO A 102 26.60 5.58 -5.44
N ARG A 103 27.24 6.73 -5.18
CA ARG A 103 27.15 7.48 -3.91
C ARG A 103 26.05 8.52 -3.91
N SER A 104 25.44 8.80 -5.06
CA SER A 104 24.34 9.75 -5.19
C SER A 104 23.01 9.11 -4.80
N SER A 105 22.08 9.92 -4.28
CA SER A 105 20.69 9.51 -4.04
C SER A 105 19.90 9.15 -5.31
N ASN A 106 20.48 9.40 -6.49
CA ASN A 106 19.89 9.08 -7.79
C ASN A 106 20.20 7.66 -8.28
N TYR A 107 21.00 6.90 -7.53
CA TYR A 107 21.33 5.52 -7.84
C TYR A 107 20.65 4.56 -6.87
N TYR A 108 20.00 3.55 -7.44
CA TYR A 108 19.38 2.46 -6.72
C TYR A 108 19.84 1.14 -7.32
N HIS A 109 19.75 0.06 -6.55
CA HIS A 109 20.17 -1.26 -7.01
C HIS A 109 19.26 -2.35 -6.47
N LEU A 110 18.91 -3.29 -7.34
CA LEU A 110 18.11 -4.47 -7.03
C LEU A 110 19.07 -5.62 -6.69
N ARG A 111 18.97 -6.13 -5.46
CA ARG A 111 19.75 -7.25 -4.94
C ARG A 111 18.82 -8.41 -4.56
N ASN A 112 19.43 -9.54 -4.22
CA ASN A 112 18.73 -10.75 -3.76
C ASN A 112 17.66 -11.23 -4.77
N PRO A 113 18.06 -11.51 -6.02
CA PRO A 113 17.20 -12.18 -6.98
C PRO A 113 16.69 -13.52 -6.44
N HIS A 114 15.42 -13.80 -6.69
CA HIS A 114 14.80 -15.10 -6.44
C HIS A 114 14.57 -15.81 -7.77
N PRO A 115 14.83 -17.14 -7.86
CA PRO A 115 14.56 -17.89 -9.07
C PRO A 115 13.05 -17.87 -9.36
N LEU A 116 12.69 -17.51 -10.58
CA LEU A 116 11.32 -17.44 -11.06
C LEU A 116 11.12 -18.56 -12.07
N LYS A 117 10.20 -19.48 -11.77
CA LYS A 117 9.87 -20.59 -12.67
C LYS A 117 8.99 -20.07 -13.80
N VAL A 118 9.57 -19.93 -14.98
CA VAL A 118 8.84 -19.56 -16.19
C VAL A 118 8.51 -20.86 -16.92
N ARG A 119 7.23 -21.10 -17.21
CA ARG A 119 6.80 -22.32 -17.90
C ARG A 119 6.43 -21.96 -19.33
N ASP A 120 6.87 -22.79 -20.28
CA ASP A 120 6.45 -22.61 -21.66
C ASP A 120 4.95 -22.91 -21.83
N TYR A 121 4.35 -22.38 -22.90
CA TYR A 121 2.98 -22.66 -23.33
C TYR A 121 2.82 -24.05 -23.98
N SER A 122 3.85 -24.90 -23.95
CA SER A 122 3.79 -26.27 -24.44
C SER A 122 2.93 -27.15 -23.51
N ASN A 123 2.21 -28.11 -24.10
CA ASN A 123 1.31 -29.02 -23.39
C ASN A 123 2.01 -29.91 -22.34
N ASP A 124 3.33 -30.06 -22.41
CA ASP A 124 4.09 -30.91 -21.48
C ASP A 124 4.44 -30.22 -20.14
N GLY A 125 4.24 -28.90 -19.99
CA GLY A 125 4.34 -28.17 -18.70
C GLY A 125 5.67 -28.25 -17.92
N ASN A 126 6.65 -29.00 -18.42
CA ASN A 126 7.87 -29.43 -17.73
C ASN A 126 9.13 -28.70 -18.20
N SER A 127 9.07 -27.88 -19.25
CA SER A 127 10.18 -27.02 -19.63
C SER A 127 10.16 -25.75 -18.78
N GLU A 128 10.99 -25.74 -17.73
CA GLU A 128 11.28 -24.54 -16.95
C GLU A 128 12.27 -23.66 -17.73
N ASN A 129 11.83 -22.46 -18.09
CA ASN A 129 12.62 -21.41 -18.73
C ASN A 129 13.31 -20.52 -17.69
N TYR A 130 14.26 -19.74 -18.17
CA TYR A 130 15.01 -18.74 -17.43
C TYR A 130 14.09 -17.64 -16.88
N GLY A 131 14.12 -17.42 -15.57
CA GLY A 131 13.38 -16.35 -14.93
C GLY A 131 13.98 -15.98 -13.60
N VAL A 132 14.06 -14.69 -13.31
CA VAL A 132 14.50 -14.17 -12.02
C VAL A 132 13.60 -13.01 -11.60
N SER A 133 13.20 -13.00 -10.34
CA SER A 133 12.40 -11.92 -9.74
C SER A 133 13.23 -11.17 -8.70
N TYR A 134 13.25 -9.84 -8.80
CA TYR A 134 13.83 -8.94 -7.83
C TYR A 134 12.72 -8.34 -6.97
N PRO A 135 12.87 -8.39 -5.63
CA PRO A 135 11.88 -7.81 -4.73
C PRO A 135 11.78 -6.29 -4.92
N PRO A 136 10.60 -5.69 -4.70
CA PRO A 136 10.43 -4.26 -4.80
C PRO A 136 11.34 -3.48 -3.86
N ILE A 137 11.97 -2.42 -4.39
CA ILE A 137 12.72 -1.44 -3.62
C ILE A 137 12.00 -0.08 -3.64
N GLU A 138 12.18 0.70 -2.59
CA GLU A 138 11.61 2.05 -2.49
C GLU A 138 12.50 3.05 -3.23
N VAL A 139 11.92 3.77 -4.20
CA VAL A 139 12.62 4.73 -5.07
C VAL A 139 11.82 6.03 -5.19
N ARG A 140 12.49 7.14 -5.49
CA ARG A 140 11.82 8.43 -5.65
C ARG A 140 11.16 8.56 -7.03
N PRO A 141 10.11 9.38 -7.19
CA PRO A 141 9.56 9.69 -8.52
C PRO A 141 10.63 10.22 -9.49
N GLY A 142 10.58 9.77 -10.75
CA GLY A 142 11.50 10.18 -11.80
C GLY A 142 11.53 9.24 -13.00
N ASN A 143 12.41 9.57 -13.95
CA ASN A 143 12.69 8.72 -15.11
C ASN A 143 13.90 7.83 -14.82
N TYR A 144 13.79 6.55 -15.13
CA TYR A 144 14.77 5.54 -14.75
C TYR A 144 15.25 4.72 -15.94
N ARG A 145 16.53 4.35 -15.92
CA ARG A 145 17.11 3.38 -16.85
C ARG A 145 17.77 2.24 -16.08
N PHE A 146 17.61 1.03 -16.62
CA PHE A 146 18.15 -0.20 -16.04
C PHE A 146 19.51 -0.55 -16.65
N TYR A 147 20.43 -0.99 -15.80
CA TYR A 147 21.78 -1.41 -16.18
C TYR A 147 22.15 -2.72 -15.48
N TYR A 148 22.87 -3.60 -16.16
CA TYR A 148 23.60 -4.67 -15.49
C TYR A 148 24.82 -4.09 -14.80
N ILE A 149 25.11 -4.57 -13.60
CA ILE A 149 26.23 -4.11 -12.78
C ILE A 149 27.26 -5.22 -12.62
N GLU A 150 28.49 -4.92 -12.99
CA GLU A 150 29.66 -5.73 -12.67
C GLU A 150 30.52 -5.01 -11.63
N TYR A 151 30.86 -5.70 -10.54
CA TYR A 151 31.79 -5.20 -9.53
C TYR A 151 33.20 -5.71 -9.84
N LEU A 152 34.13 -4.80 -10.13
CA LEU A 152 35.51 -5.16 -10.52
C LEU A 152 36.40 -5.54 -9.33
N THR A 153 36.04 -5.13 -8.11
CA THR A 153 36.79 -5.39 -6.89
C THR A 153 35.90 -5.93 -5.78
N SER A 154 36.45 -6.82 -4.94
CA SER A 154 35.76 -7.33 -3.75
C SER A 154 35.55 -6.18 -2.76
N TYR A 155 34.30 -5.79 -2.59
CA TYR A 155 33.91 -4.58 -1.91
C TYR A 155 33.27 -4.86 -0.55
N SER A 156 33.63 -4.09 0.49
CA SER A 156 33.05 -4.22 1.83
C SER A 156 31.61 -3.69 1.87
N LYS A 157 30.65 -4.50 2.32
CA LYS A 157 29.21 -4.15 2.43
C LYS A 157 28.91 -2.86 3.23
N SER A 158 29.89 -2.28 3.93
CA SER A 158 29.74 -1.16 4.88
C SER A 158 29.90 0.24 4.28
N SER A 159 30.20 0.40 2.99
CA SER A 159 30.28 1.72 2.34
C SER A 159 29.63 1.65 0.95
N PRO A 160 29.50 2.73 0.17
CA PRO A 160 29.17 2.65 -1.26
C PRO A 160 30.42 2.62 -2.18
N PRO A 161 30.46 1.74 -3.20
CA PRO A 161 31.58 1.63 -4.14
C PRO A 161 31.80 2.93 -4.94
N SER A 162 33.04 3.15 -5.37
CA SER A 162 33.39 4.26 -6.27
C SER A 162 32.85 3.99 -7.69
N THR A 163 32.55 5.04 -8.44
CA THR A 163 32.15 5.00 -9.85
C THR A 163 33.10 4.17 -10.72
N SER A 164 34.41 4.25 -10.47
CA SER A 164 35.45 3.48 -11.19
C SER A 164 35.54 1.99 -10.83
N GLN A 165 34.84 1.54 -9.78
CA GLN A 165 34.84 0.14 -9.32
C GLN A 165 33.65 -0.64 -9.89
N ILE A 166 32.76 0.03 -10.61
CA ILE A 166 31.55 -0.53 -11.19
C ILE A 166 31.54 -0.30 -12.69
N LYS A 167 31.26 -1.34 -13.46
CA LYS A 167 30.89 -1.20 -14.87
C LYS A 167 29.40 -1.36 -15.04
N PHE A 168 28.83 -0.49 -15.86
CA PHE A 168 27.43 -0.49 -16.23
C PHE A 168 27.27 -1.00 -17.66
N TYR A 169 26.39 -1.97 -17.87
CA TYR A 169 25.98 -2.40 -19.21
C TYR A 169 24.48 -2.09 -19.39
N PRO A 170 24.06 -1.36 -20.42
CA PRO A 170 22.66 -0.98 -20.57
C PRO A 170 21.78 -2.19 -20.86
N LEU A 171 20.59 -2.24 -20.25
CA LEU A 171 19.57 -3.26 -20.53
C LEU A 171 18.84 -2.99 -21.87
N ASN A 172 19.21 -1.95 -22.62
CA ASN A 172 18.59 -1.51 -23.88
C ASN A 172 17.05 -1.38 -23.81
N LEU A 173 16.55 -0.90 -22.68
CA LEU A 173 15.14 -0.61 -22.48
C LEU A 173 14.87 0.89 -22.62
N PRO A 174 13.64 1.28 -23.04
CA PRO A 174 13.20 2.66 -22.92
C PRO A 174 13.26 3.12 -21.46
N ALA A 175 13.39 4.43 -21.25
CA ALA A 175 13.37 4.99 -19.92
C ALA A 175 11.98 4.79 -19.29
N LEU A 176 11.95 4.25 -18.08
CA LEU A 176 10.73 4.09 -17.30
C LEU A 176 10.39 5.43 -16.65
N GLN A 177 9.29 6.05 -17.05
CA GLN A 177 8.80 7.27 -16.44
C GLN A 177 7.79 6.91 -15.33
N GLN A 178 8.13 7.23 -14.08
CA GLN A 178 7.24 7.03 -12.96
C GLN A 178 7.18 8.29 -12.09
N ASN A 179 6.07 9.03 -12.22
CA ASN A 179 5.87 10.30 -11.52
C ASN A 179 5.02 10.16 -10.25
N ASP A 180 4.27 9.05 -10.12
CA ASP A 180 3.33 8.89 -9.02
C ASP A 180 3.98 8.31 -7.77
N MET A 181 3.47 8.73 -6.61
CA MET A 181 3.99 8.37 -5.29
C MET A 181 3.15 7.27 -4.61
N GLY A 182 3.77 6.46 -3.76
CA GLY A 182 3.08 5.49 -2.90
C GLY A 182 2.48 4.27 -3.60
N GLY A 183 2.61 4.18 -4.92
CA GLY A 183 2.29 2.98 -5.70
C GLY A 183 3.40 1.93 -5.59
N VAL A 184 3.03 0.68 -5.84
CA VAL A 184 4.00 -0.42 -5.98
C VAL A 184 3.85 -0.98 -7.38
N TYR A 185 4.94 -1.00 -8.12
CA TYR A 185 5.00 -1.38 -9.53
C TYR A 185 5.90 -2.60 -9.69
N GLN A 186 5.49 -3.52 -10.54
CA GLN A 186 6.32 -4.63 -10.99
C GLN A 186 6.63 -4.42 -12.46
N VAL A 187 7.90 -4.34 -12.81
CA VAL A 187 8.33 -4.27 -14.20
C VAL A 187 8.70 -5.67 -14.66
N THR A 188 8.03 -6.21 -15.67
CA THR A 188 8.42 -7.47 -16.31
C THR A 188 9.14 -7.17 -17.61
N VAL A 189 10.37 -7.66 -17.73
CA VAL A 189 11.17 -7.58 -18.96
C VAL A 189 11.14 -8.95 -19.63
N ALA A 190 10.64 -8.98 -20.86
CA ALA A 190 10.58 -10.17 -21.71
C ALA A 190 10.93 -9.80 -23.15
N THR A 191 11.12 -10.79 -24.03
CA THR A 191 11.27 -10.50 -25.47
C THR A 191 9.90 -10.27 -26.10
N LYS A 192 9.85 -9.49 -27.18
CA LYS A 192 8.64 -9.21 -27.95
C LYS A 192 8.05 -10.45 -28.64
N SER A 193 8.91 -11.39 -29.00
CA SER A 193 8.56 -12.70 -29.56
C SER A 193 9.64 -13.73 -29.17
N LYS A 194 9.33 -15.03 -29.26
CA LYS A 194 10.26 -16.11 -28.91
C LYS A 194 11.57 -16.11 -29.73
N GLN A 195 11.54 -15.55 -30.93
CA GLN A 195 12.69 -15.49 -31.85
C GLN A 195 13.27 -14.08 -31.99
N ASP A 196 12.70 -13.09 -31.30
CA ASP A 196 13.10 -11.69 -31.42
C ASP A 196 14.11 -11.32 -30.32
N THR A 197 15.07 -10.46 -30.67
CA THR A 197 16.06 -9.91 -29.73
C THR A 197 15.59 -8.60 -29.11
N GLU A 198 14.51 -8.00 -29.61
CA GLU A 198 13.88 -6.83 -29.01
C GLU A 198 13.30 -7.15 -27.62
N LEU A 199 13.76 -6.40 -26.61
CA LEU A 199 13.27 -6.48 -25.25
C LEU A 199 12.09 -5.52 -25.05
N LEU A 200 11.03 -6.02 -24.42
CA LEU A 200 9.87 -5.27 -24.00
C LEU A 200 9.84 -5.22 -22.46
N ALA A 201 9.65 -4.03 -21.90
CA ALA A 201 9.37 -3.84 -20.49
C ALA A 201 7.89 -3.49 -20.31
N THR A 202 7.17 -4.35 -19.59
CA THR A 202 5.77 -4.14 -19.22
C THR A 202 5.72 -3.77 -17.75
N THR A 203 5.10 -2.63 -17.42
CA THR A 203 4.92 -2.20 -16.02
C THR A 203 3.51 -2.53 -15.55
N GLU A 204 3.42 -3.29 -14.47
CA GLU A 204 2.17 -3.69 -13.84
C GLU A 204 2.03 -2.96 -12.50
N THR A 205 0.87 -2.34 -12.26
CA THR A 205 0.53 -1.71 -10.99
C THR A 205 0.04 -2.75 -10.00
N LEU A 206 0.82 -3.06 -8.97
CA LEU A 206 0.41 -3.98 -7.90
C LEU A 206 -0.43 -3.28 -6.84
N VAL A 207 0.00 -2.08 -6.47
CA VAL A 207 -0.70 -1.21 -5.52
C VAL A 207 -0.88 0.14 -6.18
N LYS A 208 -2.12 0.63 -6.17
CA LYS A 208 -2.46 1.93 -6.76
C LYS A 208 -1.68 3.06 -6.09
N HIS A 209 -1.31 4.07 -6.87
CA HIS A 209 -0.69 5.29 -6.38
C HIS A 209 -1.61 6.07 -5.43
N ASN A 210 -1.01 6.99 -4.68
CA ASN A 210 -1.76 7.87 -3.79
C ASN A 210 -2.37 9.04 -4.60
N ASP A 211 -3.70 9.08 -4.68
CA ASP A 211 -4.43 10.12 -5.41
C ASP A 211 -4.82 11.31 -4.52
N VAL A 212 -4.84 11.12 -3.19
CA VAL A 212 -5.39 12.08 -2.23
C VAL A 212 -4.30 12.62 -1.33
N SER A 213 -4.25 13.95 -1.22
CA SER A 213 -3.35 14.63 -0.29
C SER A 213 -3.69 14.32 1.17
N ILE A 214 -2.68 14.13 2.00
CA ILE A 214 -2.82 14.00 3.45
C ILE A 214 -3.57 15.19 4.07
N LEU A 215 -3.50 16.36 3.44
CA LEU A 215 -4.17 17.59 3.88
C LEU A 215 -5.71 17.45 3.91
N TRP A 216 -6.28 16.51 3.16
CA TRP A 216 -7.73 16.24 3.20
C TRP A 216 -8.21 15.63 4.53
N GLN A 217 -7.30 15.14 5.37
CA GLN A 217 -7.65 14.71 6.73
C GLN A 217 -7.89 15.90 7.66
N ILE A 218 -7.30 17.07 7.38
CA ILE A 218 -7.40 18.26 8.26
C ILE A 218 -8.88 18.69 8.43
N PRO A 219 -9.66 18.91 7.35
CA PRO A 219 -11.07 19.28 7.51
C PRO A 219 -11.89 18.26 8.30
N GLN A 220 -11.60 16.97 8.13
CA GLN A 220 -12.30 15.89 8.83
C GLN A 220 -12.04 15.94 10.33
N TYR A 221 -10.76 16.11 10.73
CA TYR A 221 -10.38 16.27 12.13
C TYR A 221 -10.98 17.53 12.76
N VAL A 222 -11.02 18.64 12.03
CA VAL A 222 -11.63 19.87 12.56
C VAL A 222 -13.12 19.68 12.83
N ILE A 223 -13.87 19.08 11.89
CA ILE A 223 -15.31 18.88 12.04
C ILE A 223 -15.62 17.89 13.16
N ILE A 224 -14.91 16.76 13.25
CA ILE A 224 -15.17 15.75 14.28
C ILE A 224 -14.84 16.29 15.68
N THR A 225 -13.72 16.99 15.84
CA THR A 225 -13.34 17.59 17.13
C THR A 225 -14.29 18.72 17.53
N ALA A 226 -14.74 19.56 16.58
CA ALA A 226 -15.75 20.57 16.88
C ALA A 226 -17.08 19.92 17.33
N GLY A 227 -17.52 18.87 16.65
CA GLY A 227 -18.71 18.10 17.04
C GLY A 227 -18.58 17.45 18.41
N GLU A 228 -17.41 16.88 18.72
CA GLU A 228 -17.10 16.28 20.01
C GLU A 228 -17.16 17.31 21.15
N VAL A 229 -16.55 18.48 20.99
CA VAL A 229 -16.61 19.55 22.00
C VAL A 229 -18.05 20.02 22.21
N LEU A 230 -18.79 20.24 21.13
CA LEU A 230 -20.17 20.71 21.21
C LEU A 230 -21.11 19.70 21.84
N PHE A 231 -20.93 18.39 21.61
CA PHE A 231 -21.81 17.36 22.16
C PHE A 231 -21.37 16.90 23.55
N SER A 232 -20.09 16.59 23.73
CA SER A 232 -19.57 15.95 24.94
C SER A 232 -19.52 16.91 26.13
N VAL A 233 -19.00 18.12 25.94
CA VAL A 233 -18.87 19.10 27.03
C VAL A 233 -20.24 19.62 27.46
N THR A 234 -21.07 20.03 26.51
CA THR A 234 -22.39 20.60 26.82
C THR A 234 -23.37 19.54 27.33
N GLY A 235 -23.32 18.32 26.78
CA GLY A 235 -24.18 17.22 27.21
C GLY A 235 -23.89 16.80 28.65
N LEU A 236 -22.62 16.79 29.04
CA LEU A 236 -22.24 16.48 30.41
C LEU A 236 -22.60 17.62 31.39
N GLU A 237 -22.42 18.87 30.97
CA GLU A 237 -22.82 20.05 31.76
C GLU A 237 -24.33 20.05 32.04
N PHE A 238 -25.14 19.74 31.02
CA PHE A 238 -26.59 19.56 31.15
C PHE A 238 -26.94 18.35 32.03
N ALA A 239 -26.27 17.21 31.87
CA ALA A 239 -26.50 16.05 32.72
C ALA A 239 -26.18 16.34 34.20
N TYR A 240 -25.24 17.25 34.48
CA TYR A 240 -24.94 17.71 35.84
C TYR A 240 -25.91 18.75 36.40
N SER A 241 -26.57 19.55 35.56
CA SER A 241 -27.62 20.48 36.02
C SER A 241 -28.88 19.74 36.43
N GLU A 242 -29.20 18.64 35.75
CA GLU A 242 -30.39 17.82 36.01
C GLU A 242 -30.17 16.74 37.08
N ALA A 243 -28.95 16.55 37.56
CA ALA A 243 -28.62 15.57 38.57
C ALA A 243 -28.64 16.17 39.98
N SER A 244 -29.20 15.43 40.94
CA SER A 244 -29.12 15.83 42.34
C SER A 244 -27.67 15.96 42.81
N PRO A 245 -27.36 16.87 43.76
CA PRO A 245 -25.98 17.20 44.15
C PRO A 245 -25.13 15.99 44.56
N GLN A 246 -25.75 14.97 45.14
CA GLN A 246 -25.10 13.76 45.63
C GLN A 246 -24.83 12.70 44.55
N LEU A 247 -25.41 12.84 43.34
CA LEU A 247 -25.32 11.84 42.26
C LEU A 247 -24.41 12.22 41.09
N LYS A 248 -23.75 13.40 41.14
CA LYS A 248 -22.90 13.89 40.03
C LYS A 248 -21.80 12.89 39.62
N SER A 249 -21.16 12.24 40.58
CA SER A 249 -20.14 11.20 40.31
C SER A 249 -20.71 9.94 39.67
N VAL A 250 -21.97 9.58 39.96
CA VAL A 250 -22.68 8.47 39.32
C VAL A 250 -23.02 8.82 37.87
N VAL A 251 -23.45 10.06 37.59
CA VAL A 251 -23.72 10.55 36.23
C VAL A 251 -22.46 10.53 35.37
N GLN A 252 -21.32 10.97 35.91
CA GLN A 252 -20.03 10.86 35.21
C GLN A 252 -19.67 9.40 34.89
N ALA A 253 -19.87 8.49 35.84
CA ALA A 253 -19.58 7.08 35.64
C ALA A 253 -20.49 6.46 34.57
N LEU A 254 -21.79 6.82 34.56
CA LEU A 254 -22.73 6.40 33.52
C LEU A 254 -22.37 6.98 32.16
N TRP A 255 -21.95 8.25 32.09
CA TRP A 255 -21.47 8.87 30.86
C TRP A 255 -20.29 8.08 30.25
N LEU A 256 -19.24 7.83 31.03
CA LEU A 256 -18.09 7.03 30.59
C LEU A 256 -18.45 5.59 30.23
N PHE A 257 -19.42 5.00 30.93
CA PHE A 257 -19.93 3.68 30.62
C PHE A 257 -20.61 3.63 29.24
N THR A 258 -21.37 4.66 28.87
CA THR A 258 -21.94 4.75 27.52
C THR A 258 -20.86 4.87 26.43
N THR A 259 -19.79 5.64 26.68
CA THR A 259 -18.63 5.71 25.77
C THR A 259 -17.99 4.34 25.59
N ALA A 260 -17.76 3.60 26.68
CA ALA A 260 -17.18 2.26 26.63
C ALA A 260 -18.05 1.26 25.85
N ILE A 261 -19.38 1.35 25.97
CA ILE A 261 -20.30 0.55 25.16
C ILE A 261 -20.17 0.93 23.67
N GLY A 262 -20.07 2.22 23.36
CA GLY A 262 -19.86 2.71 21.99
C GLY A 262 -18.59 2.11 21.36
N ASP A 263 -17.47 2.18 22.08
CA ASP A 263 -16.19 1.60 21.63
C ASP A 263 -16.29 0.08 21.44
N LEU A 264 -16.98 -0.61 22.36
CA LEU A 264 -17.21 -2.05 22.27
C LEU A 264 -18.01 -2.43 21.01
N ILE A 265 -19.04 -1.67 20.66
CA ILE A 265 -19.83 -1.88 19.44
C ILE A 265 -18.93 -1.76 18.19
N VAL A 266 -18.06 -0.75 18.14
CA VAL A 266 -17.13 -0.56 17.01
C VAL A 266 -16.19 -1.75 16.86
N VAL A 267 -15.60 -2.24 17.95
CA VAL A 267 -14.68 -3.40 17.94
C VAL A 267 -15.37 -4.68 17.46
N VAL A 268 -16.60 -4.92 17.92
CA VAL A 268 -17.39 -6.10 17.52
C VAL A 268 -17.66 -6.07 16.01
N ILE A 269 -18.05 -4.92 15.46
CA ILE A 269 -18.34 -4.77 14.02
C ILE A 269 -17.11 -5.03 13.17
N ILE A 270 -15.94 -4.53 13.59
CA ILE A 270 -14.67 -4.73 12.87
C ILE A 270 -14.25 -6.21 12.93
N THR A 271 -14.35 -6.83 14.10
CA THR A 271 -13.91 -8.22 14.31
C THR A 271 -14.78 -9.21 13.53
N LEU A 272 -16.08 -8.93 13.40
CA LEU A 272 -17.00 -9.75 12.63
C LEU A 272 -16.94 -9.48 11.10
N ASN A 273 -16.14 -8.51 10.66
CA ASN A 273 -15.97 -8.11 9.25
C ASN A 273 -17.33 -7.96 8.53
N LEU A 274 -18.29 -7.28 9.18
CA LEU A 274 -19.67 -7.17 8.70
C LEU A 274 -19.81 -6.41 7.39
N PHE A 275 -18.83 -5.58 7.04
CA PHE A 275 -18.78 -4.80 5.81
C PHE A 275 -17.45 -5.02 5.11
N SER A 276 -17.48 -5.38 3.83
CA SER A 276 -16.25 -5.53 3.03
C SER A 276 -15.65 -4.19 2.61
N ASP A 277 -16.46 -3.13 2.60
CA ASP A 277 -16.05 -1.78 2.22
C ASP A 277 -16.16 -0.83 3.42
N VAL A 278 -15.03 -0.22 3.77
CA VAL A 278 -14.91 0.74 4.88
C VAL A 278 -15.75 1.99 4.61
N ALA A 279 -15.92 2.41 3.35
CA ALA A 279 -16.74 3.56 3.03
C ALA A 279 -18.21 3.30 3.39
N VAL A 280 -18.73 2.12 3.06
CA VAL A 280 -20.10 1.71 3.39
C VAL A 280 -20.29 1.65 4.91
N GLN A 281 -19.31 1.09 5.62
CA GLN A 281 -19.32 1.05 7.09
C GLN A 281 -19.45 2.46 7.70
N MET A 282 -18.70 3.44 7.21
CA MET A 282 -18.77 4.82 7.70
C MET A 282 -20.12 5.49 7.42
N PHE A 283 -20.73 5.22 6.26
CA PHE A 283 -22.08 5.71 5.95
C PHE A 283 -23.15 5.10 6.86
N VAL A 284 -23.03 3.81 7.18
CA VAL A 284 -23.96 3.14 8.11
C VAL A 284 -23.85 3.74 9.51
N PHE A 285 -22.63 4.00 10.01
CA PHE A 285 -22.44 4.69 11.29
C PHE A 285 -23.04 6.10 11.30
N GLY A 286 -22.80 6.88 10.25
CA GLY A 286 -23.43 8.19 10.10
C GLY A 286 -24.96 8.12 10.07
N GLY A 287 -25.52 7.11 9.40
CA GLY A 287 -26.97 6.88 9.34
C GLY A 287 -27.56 6.51 10.71
N ILE A 288 -26.92 5.61 11.45
CA ILE A 288 -27.35 5.26 12.81
C ILE A 288 -27.30 6.49 13.73
N MET A 289 -26.23 7.29 13.66
CA MET A 289 -26.14 8.54 14.44
C MET A 289 -27.25 9.52 14.09
N LEU A 290 -27.64 9.65 12.82
CA LEU A 290 -28.76 10.49 12.40
C LEU A 290 -30.09 10.02 13.00
N VAL A 291 -30.34 8.70 13.02
CA VAL A 291 -31.54 8.13 13.64
C VAL A 291 -31.55 8.41 15.14
N VAL A 292 -30.42 8.22 15.82
CA VAL A 292 -30.27 8.49 17.25
C VAL A 292 -30.56 9.97 17.55
N ILE A 293 -29.97 10.90 16.79
CA ILE A 293 -30.26 12.34 16.91
C ILE A 293 -31.75 12.61 16.71
N GLY A 294 -32.38 11.99 15.70
CA GLY A 294 -33.82 12.15 15.46
C GLY A 294 -34.69 11.68 16.64
N VAL A 295 -34.34 10.55 17.26
CA VAL A 295 -35.02 10.03 18.45
C VAL A 295 -34.84 10.99 19.63
N PHE A 296 -33.62 11.50 19.87
CA PHE A 296 -33.38 12.47 20.94
C PHE A 296 -34.13 13.78 20.75
N ILE A 297 -34.20 14.29 19.53
CA ILE A 297 -35.01 15.49 19.21
C ILE A 297 -36.48 15.24 19.50
N LEU A 298 -37.01 14.07 19.13
CA LEU A 298 -38.41 13.72 19.39
C LEU A 298 -38.67 13.64 20.90
N LEU A 299 -37.81 12.95 21.65
CA LEU A 299 -37.93 12.87 23.11
C LEU A 299 -37.86 14.24 23.78
N ALA A 300 -36.95 15.12 23.34
CA ALA A 300 -36.82 16.47 23.86
C ALA A 300 -38.09 17.31 23.62
N VAL A 301 -38.72 17.20 22.45
CA VAL A 301 -39.93 17.96 22.11
C VAL A 301 -41.16 17.45 22.84
N PHE A 302 -41.31 16.13 23.00
CA PHE A 302 -42.56 15.53 23.49
C PHE A 302 -42.56 15.17 24.99
N TYR A 303 -41.40 14.96 25.61
CA TYR A 303 -41.32 14.31 26.92
C TYR A 303 -40.42 15.03 27.95
N TYR A 304 -39.84 16.18 27.61
CA TYR A 304 -38.91 16.85 28.52
C TYR A 304 -39.57 17.97 29.33
N GLU A 305 -39.61 17.78 30.65
CA GLU A 305 -39.99 18.78 31.65
C GLU A 305 -38.75 19.07 32.51
N TYR A 306 -38.34 20.34 32.60
CA TYR A 306 -37.12 20.74 33.32
C TYR A 306 -37.26 20.47 34.82
N ALA A 307 -36.27 19.84 35.43
CA ALA A 307 -36.22 19.61 36.86
C ALA A 307 -35.30 20.65 37.53
N ASP A 308 -35.90 21.64 38.19
CA ASP A 308 -35.20 22.84 38.68
C ASP A 308 -34.61 22.63 40.09
N TYR A 309 -33.51 21.85 40.20
CA TYR A 309 -32.85 21.54 41.48
C TYR A 309 -31.96 22.67 42.03
N ALA A 310 -31.75 23.74 41.25
CA ALA A 310 -30.92 24.88 41.65
C ALA A 310 -31.49 25.62 42.88
N ASN A 311 -32.81 25.67 43.01
CA ASN A 311 -33.49 26.35 44.12
C ASN A 311 -33.55 25.50 45.41
N GLU A 312 -33.41 24.18 45.30
CA GLU A 312 -33.54 23.25 46.44
C GLU A 312 -32.20 23.03 47.15
N ALA A 313 -31.08 23.13 46.44
CA ALA A 313 -29.74 23.05 47.03
C ALA A 313 -29.34 24.29 47.85
N ASP A 314 -29.80 25.49 47.45
CA ASP A 314 -29.57 26.73 48.21
C ASP A 314 -30.37 26.69 49.53
N GLY A 315 -31.63 26.25 49.49
CA GLY A 315 -32.49 26.12 50.67
C GLY A 315 -31.97 25.11 51.70
N LEU A 316 -31.40 23.98 51.26
CA LEU A 316 -30.80 22.98 52.16
C LEU A 316 -29.51 23.51 52.82
N SER A 317 -28.74 24.33 52.10
CA SER A 317 -27.52 24.94 52.65
C SER A 317 -27.82 26.01 53.70
N ASP A 318 -28.90 26.76 53.54
CA ASP A 318 -29.38 27.75 54.51
C ASP A 318 -30.07 27.10 55.72
N GLU A 319 -30.80 25.99 55.50
CA GLU A 319 -31.47 25.22 56.57
C GLU A 319 -30.46 24.47 57.45
N GLU A 320 -29.40 23.87 56.87
CA GLU A 320 -28.27 23.30 57.64
C GLU A 320 -27.44 24.35 58.40
N ALA A 321 -27.47 25.61 57.95
CA ALA A 321 -26.83 26.73 58.65
C ALA A 321 -27.71 27.27 59.80
N PHE A 322 -29.03 27.22 59.67
CA PHE A 322 -29.99 27.63 60.70
C PHE A 322 -30.12 26.62 61.84
N ASP A 323 -29.99 25.31 61.56
CA ASP A 323 -30.07 24.23 62.55
C ASP A 323 -28.81 24.13 63.46
N LYS A 324 -27.82 25.02 63.24
CA LYS A 324 -26.57 25.13 64.03
C LYS A 324 -26.48 26.39 64.90
N LEU A 325 -27.57 27.16 65.04
CA LEU A 325 -27.71 28.31 65.96
C LEU A 325 -28.68 28.01 67.11
#